data_AF-A0A7J8VVX9-F1
#
_entry.id   AF-A0A7J8VVX9-F1
#
_cell.length_a   1.000
_cell.length_b   1.000
_cell.length_c   1.000
_cell.angle_alpha   90.00
_cell.angle_beta   90.00
_cell.angle_gamma   90.00
#
_symmetry.space_group_name_H-M   'P 1'
#
loop_
_entity.id
_entity.type
_entity.pdbx_description
1 polymer ?
#
loop_
_entity_poly.entity_id
_entity_poly.type
_entity_poly.pdbx_seq_one_letter_code
_entity_poly.pdbx_strand_id
1 'polypeptide(L)'
;MGDWVRCGAFSLLFVSHYSVATISNITATAVFTLTADMRIYCDVCSKEEATLFCYADEAVLCEACDVSVHHANKLATKHCRFPLLNPNSCNASPLCDICQ
;
A
#
# COMPACT_ATOMS: atom_id res chain seq x y z
N MET A 1 24.91 35.11 2.24
CA MET A 1 23.86 36.01 1.74
C MET A 1 23.90 35.99 0.23
N GLY A 2 22.86 35.45 -0.40
CA GLY A 2 22.68 35.44 -1.85
C GLY A 2 21.18 35.32 -2.12
N ASP A 3 20.64 36.30 -2.82
CA ASP A 3 19.22 36.64 -2.87
C ASP A 3 18.37 35.63 -3.64
N TRP A 4 17.18 35.35 -3.11
CA TRP A 4 16.19 34.46 -3.74
C TRP A 4 15.49 35.17 -4.90
N VAL A 5 15.81 34.79 -6.13
CA VAL A 5 14.97 35.12 -7.30
C VAL A 5 13.90 34.05 -7.45
N ARG A 6 12.67 34.38 -7.04
CA ARG A 6 11.46 33.69 -7.51
C ARG A 6 11.29 34.00 -9.00
N CYS A 7 11.60 33.02 -9.85
CA CYS A 7 11.03 32.94 -11.19
C CYS A 7 10.50 31.52 -11.39
N GLY A 8 9.28 31.44 -11.91
CA GLY A 8 8.57 30.18 -12.10
C GLY A 8 9.26 29.23 -13.07
N ALA A 9 8.89 27.97 -12.91
CA ALA A 9 9.11 26.82 -13.79
C ALA A 9 10.57 26.34 -13.98
N PHE A 10 10.87 25.25 -13.27
CA PHE A 10 11.82 24.18 -13.62
C PHE A 10 13.31 24.56 -13.76
N SER A 11 14.04 24.43 -12.64
CA SER A 11 15.49 24.25 -12.66
C SER A 11 15.86 22.86 -13.16
N LEU A 12 16.72 22.82 -14.17
CA LEU A 12 17.34 21.64 -14.75
C LEU A 12 18.39 21.03 -13.79
N LEU A 13 18.56 19.69 -13.78
CA LEU A 13 19.76 18.96 -14.26
C LEU A 13 20.08 17.63 -13.52
N PHE A 14 20.61 16.71 -14.34
CA PHE A 14 21.43 15.52 -14.06
C PHE A 14 20.77 14.27 -13.44
N VAL A 15 20.43 13.31 -14.31
CA VAL A 15 20.64 11.89 -13.99
C VAL A 15 21.38 11.25 -15.17
N SER A 16 22.69 11.05 -14.98
CA SER A 16 23.49 10.21 -15.86
C SER A 16 23.03 8.75 -15.76
N HIS A 17 22.80 8.14 -16.92
CA HIS A 17 22.87 6.70 -17.14
C HIS A 17 21.84 5.80 -16.42
N TYR A 18 20.57 5.97 -16.75
CA TYR A 18 19.70 4.81 -16.96
C TYR A 18 18.91 5.08 -18.23
N SER A 19 18.82 4.11 -19.13
CA SER A 19 18.01 4.20 -20.35
C SER A 19 16.54 4.33 -19.98
N VAL A 20 16.11 5.53 -19.58
CA VAL A 20 14.70 5.86 -19.44
C VAL A 20 14.21 6.02 -20.86
N ALA A 21 13.57 4.95 -21.36
CA ALA A 21 12.79 5.02 -22.58
C ALA A 21 12.00 6.32 -22.58
N THR A 22 12.14 7.11 -23.64
CA THR A 22 11.40 8.35 -23.83
C THR A 22 9.92 8.08 -23.62
N ILE A 23 9.38 8.41 -22.43
CA ILE A 23 7.95 8.40 -22.17
C ILE A 23 7.39 9.68 -22.81
N SER A 24 7.38 9.69 -24.14
CA SER A 24 6.61 10.63 -24.91
C SER A 24 5.13 10.29 -24.68
N ASN A 25 4.45 11.14 -23.90
CA ASN A 25 2.98 11.30 -23.90
C ASN A 25 2.14 10.36 -23.00
N ILE A 26 2.63 9.95 -21.83
CA ILE A 26 1.71 9.46 -20.77
C ILE A 26 1.20 10.68 -20.01
N THR A 27 -0.10 11.01 -20.17
CA THR A 27 -0.74 12.09 -19.43
C THR A 27 -0.69 11.80 -17.92
N ALA A 28 -0.65 12.83 -17.07
CA ALA A 28 -0.65 12.64 -15.60
C ALA A 28 -1.84 11.78 -15.11
N THR A 29 -2.96 11.82 -15.81
CA THR A 29 -4.13 10.93 -15.61
C THR A 29 -3.83 9.47 -15.92
N ALA A 30 -3.09 9.19 -16.99
CA ALA A 30 -2.67 7.83 -17.32
C ALA A 30 -1.65 7.29 -16.30
N VAL A 31 -0.72 8.12 -15.81
CA VAL A 31 0.16 7.75 -14.68
C VAL A 31 -0.68 7.46 -13.44
N PHE A 32 -1.64 8.33 -13.10
CA PHE A 32 -2.53 8.14 -11.96
C PHE A 32 -3.33 6.83 -12.06
N THR A 33 -3.91 6.50 -13.21
CA THR A 33 -4.64 5.22 -13.39
C THR A 33 -3.73 4.00 -13.35
N LEU A 34 -2.47 4.10 -13.81
CA LEU A 34 -1.50 3.01 -13.78
C LEU A 34 -0.96 2.74 -12.36
N THR A 35 -0.97 3.75 -11.48
CA THR A 35 -0.55 3.61 -10.07
C THR A 35 -1.71 3.45 -9.08
N ALA A 36 -2.96 3.73 -9.49
CA ALA A 36 -4.12 3.75 -8.60
C ALA A 36 -4.78 2.37 -8.36
N ASP A 37 -4.37 1.33 -9.08
CA ASP A 37 -4.98 -0.01 -8.97
C ASP A 37 -3.97 -1.06 -8.47
N MET A 38 -3.11 -0.66 -7.54
CA MET A 38 -2.24 -1.58 -6.82
C MET A 38 -3.08 -2.37 -5.81
N ARG A 39 -3.63 -3.49 -6.26
CA ARG A 39 -4.38 -4.43 -5.43
C ARG A 39 -3.44 -5.44 -4.80
N ILE A 40 -3.63 -5.66 -3.50
CA ILE A 40 -2.90 -6.70 -2.76
C ILE A 40 -3.76 -7.97 -2.82
N TYR A 41 -3.21 -9.07 -3.30
CA TYR A 41 -3.90 -10.36 -3.38
C TYR A 41 -3.63 -11.20 -2.13
N CYS A 42 -4.56 -12.11 -1.82
CA CYS A 42 -4.42 -13.02 -0.69
C CYS A 42 -3.18 -13.93 -0.82
N ASP A 43 -2.38 -14.01 0.24
CA ASP A 43 -1.16 -14.83 0.28
C ASP A 43 -1.43 -16.34 0.20
N VAL A 44 -2.63 -16.77 0.60
CA VAL A 44 -3.00 -18.20 0.64
C VAL A 44 -3.54 -18.68 -0.71
N CYS A 45 -4.49 -17.96 -1.30
CA CYS A 45 -5.16 -18.41 -2.52
C CYS A 45 -4.64 -17.73 -3.79
N SER A 46 -4.03 -16.55 -3.68
CA SER A 46 -3.55 -15.68 -4.77
C SER A 46 -4.58 -15.39 -5.86
N LYS A 47 -5.87 -15.55 -5.56
CA LYS A 47 -6.99 -15.42 -6.52
C LYS A 47 -7.88 -14.22 -6.21
N GLU A 48 -8.09 -13.95 -4.94
CA GLU A 48 -8.95 -12.87 -4.46
C GLU A 48 -8.11 -11.74 -3.85
N GLU A 49 -8.65 -10.53 -3.91
CA GLU A 49 -8.05 -9.37 -3.25
C GLU A 49 -8.08 -9.58 -1.73
N ALA A 50 -6.98 -9.23 -1.07
CA ALA A 50 -6.88 -9.31 0.37
C ALA A 50 -7.66 -8.17 1.01
N THR A 51 -8.45 -8.51 2.02
CA THR A 51 -9.27 -7.54 2.76
C THR A 51 -8.78 -7.35 4.18
N LEU A 52 -7.97 -8.28 4.69
CA LEU A 52 -7.51 -8.35 6.06
C LEU A 52 -5.99 -8.58 6.11
N PHE A 53 -5.34 -7.97 7.11
CA PHE A 53 -3.96 -8.28 7.49
C PHE A 53 -3.92 -8.90 8.89
N CYS A 54 -3.24 -10.03 9.02
CA CYS A 54 -2.98 -10.68 10.29
C CYS A 54 -1.55 -10.39 10.74
N TYR A 55 -1.39 -9.76 11.91
CA TYR A 55 -0.07 -9.44 12.43
C TYR A 55 0.72 -10.67 12.87
N ALA A 56 0.04 -11.64 13.49
CA ALA A 56 0.69 -12.84 14.03
C ALA A 56 1.25 -13.76 12.93
N ASP A 57 0.56 -13.82 11.79
CA ASP A 57 0.94 -14.64 10.64
C ASP A 57 1.72 -13.84 9.58
N GLU A 58 1.88 -12.53 9.78
CA GLU A 58 2.47 -11.58 8.82
C GLU A 58 1.89 -11.72 7.40
N ALA A 59 0.58 -11.99 7.32
CA ALA A 59 -0.08 -12.41 6.09
C ALA A 59 -1.31 -11.55 5.76
N VAL A 60 -1.53 -11.32 4.47
CA VAL A 60 -2.72 -10.67 3.92
C VAL A 60 -3.70 -11.72 3.36
N LEU A 61 -4.94 -11.69 3.83
CA LEU A 61 -5.94 -12.72 3.57
C LEU A 61 -7.21 -12.12 2.96
N CYS A 62 -7.82 -12.87 2.04
CA CYS A 62 -9.24 -12.68 1.71
C CYS A 62 -10.11 -13.26 2.83
N GLU A 63 -11.38 -12.86 2.89
CA GLU A 63 -12.31 -13.30 3.95
C GLU A 63 -12.45 -14.83 4.02
N ALA A 64 -12.48 -15.52 2.88
CA ALA A 64 -12.62 -16.99 2.87
C ALA A 64 -11.40 -17.71 3.46
N CYS A 65 -10.20 -17.22 3.14
CA CYS A 65 -8.95 -17.76 3.69
C CYS A 65 -8.79 -17.38 5.16
N ASP A 66 -9.20 -16.18 5.54
CA ASP A 66 -9.20 -15.73 6.94
C ASP A 66 -10.01 -16.67 7.85
N VAL A 67 -11.25 -17.01 7.46
CA VAL A 67 -12.07 -17.96 8.21
C VAL A 67 -11.37 -19.32 8.29
N SER A 68 -10.81 -19.80 7.18
CA SER A 68 -10.14 -21.10 7.13
C SER A 68 -8.91 -21.16 8.05
N VAL A 69 -8.10 -20.10 8.10
CA VAL A 69 -6.90 -20.01 8.95
C VAL A 69 -7.27 -19.77 10.41
N HIS A 70 -8.11 -18.78 10.68
CA HIS A 70 -8.35 -18.30 12.04
C HIS A 70 -9.45 -19.08 12.78
N HIS A 71 -10.33 -19.82 12.09
CA HIS A 71 -11.33 -20.67 12.75
C HIS A 71 -10.88 -22.13 12.87
N ALA A 72 -9.75 -22.52 12.27
CA ALA A 72 -9.23 -23.88 12.37
C ALA A 72 -8.87 -24.28 13.81
N ASN A 73 -8.45 -23.32 14.65
CA ASN A 73 -8.13 -23.60 16.05
C ASN A 73 -8.38 -22.38 16.97
N LYS A 74 -8.55 -22.64 18.28
CA LYS A 74 -8.84 -21.61 19.31
C LYS A 74 -7.68 -20.63 19.57
N LEU A 75 -6.47 -20.93 19.08
CA LEU A 75 -5.32 -20.05 19.23
C LEU A 75 -5.33 -18.99 18.12
N ALA A 76 -5.55 -19.43 16.88
CA ALA A 76 -5.64 -18.59 15.70
C ALA A 76 -6.82 -17.61 15.78
N THR A 77 -7.94 -17.98 16.42
CA THR A 77 -9.05 -17.04 16.66
C THR A 77 -8.65 -15.79 17.46
N LYS A 78 -7.52 -15.83 18.18
CA LYS A 78 -7.01 -14.71 18.98
C LYS A 78 -6.08 -13.79 18.20
N HIS A 79 -5.72 -14.12 16.95
CA HIS A 79 -4.85 -13.26 16.16
C HIS A 79 -5.54 -11.92 15.89
N CYS A 80 -4.79 -10.82 16.06
CA CYS A 80 -5.27 -9.49 15.73
C CYS A 80 -5.31 -9.33 14.20
N ARG A 81 -6.46 -8.91 13.68
CA ARG A 81 -6.72 -8.73 12.24
C ARG A 81 -7.14 -7.29 11.97
N PHE A 82 -6.59 -6.70 10.92
CA PHE A 82 -6.84 -5.30 10.53
C PHE A 82 -7.41 -5.21 9.12
N PRO A 83 -8.50 -4.47 8.88
CA PRO A 83 -9.06 -4.29 7.55
C PRO A 83 -8.17 -3.40 6.67
N LEU A 84 -7.92 -3.82 5.43
CA LEU A 84 -7.10 -3.10 4.45
C LEU A 84 -7.89 -2.07 3.64
N LEU A 85 -9.15 -2.36 3.34
CA LEU A 85 -9.99 -1.53 2.44
C LEU A 85 -10.55 -0.26 3.10
N ASN A 86 -10.46 -0.13 4.43
CA ASN A 86 -11.07 0.97 5.15
C ASN A 86 -10.22 1.40 6.36
N PRO A 87 -9.10 2.15 6.14
CA PRO A 87 -8.19 2.55 7.21
C PRO A 87 -8.87 3.40 8.31
N ASN A 88 -9.98 4.05 7.98
CA ASN A 88 -10.74 4.90 8.90
C ASN A 88 -11.88 4.19 9.65
N SER A 89 -12.12 2.89 9.43
CA SER A 89 -13.29 2.20 10.00
C SER A 89 -13.02 1.43 11.30
N CYS A 90 -11.80 1.42 11.81
CA CYS A 90 -11.49 0.71 13.04
C CYS A 90 -11.17 1.69 14.17
N ASN A 91 -11.97 1.64 15.24
CA ASN A 91 -11.63 2.23 16.55
C ASN A 91 -10.48 1.46 17.25
N ALA A 92 -9.71 0.70 16.47
CA ALA A 92 -8.70 -0.26 16.88
C ALA A 92 -7.47 -0.20 15.96
N SER A 93 -7.30 0.89 15.19
CA SER A 93 -6.01 1.16 14.58
C SER A 93 -4.99 1.30 15.72
N PRO A 94 -3.93 0.47 15.73
CA PRO A 94 -2.93 0.56 16.78
C PRO A 94 -2.31 1.96 16.68
N LEU A 95 -2.26 2.67 17.81
CA LEU A 95 -1.53 3.92 17.87
C LEU A 95 -0.09 3.63 17.44
N CYS A 96 0.46 4.50 16.60
CA CYS A 96 1.87 4.44 16.25
C CYS A 96 2.69 4.65 17.53
N ASP A 97 3.30 3.58 18.06
CA ASP A 97 4.15 3.66 19.26
C ASP A 97 5.39 4.57 19.09
N ILE A 98 5.71 4.95 17.85
CA ILE A 98 6.82 5.86 17.49
C ILE A 98 6.39 7.33 17.47
N CYS A 99 5.11 7.61 17.17
CA CYS A 99 4.64 8.93 16.77
C CYS A 99 3.79 9.64 17.84
N GLN A 100 3.78 9.13 19.08
CA GLN A 100 2.84 9.53 20.14
C GLN A 100 2.65 11.04 20.28
#